data_AF-A0A4Y7TV64-F1
#
_entry.id   AF-A0A4Y7TV64-F1
#
_cell.length_a   1.000
_cell.length_b   1.000
_cell.length_c   1.000
_cell.angle_alpha   90.00
_cell.angle_beta   90.00
_cell.angle_gamma   90.00
#
_symmetry.space_group_name_H-M   'P 1'
#
loop_
_entity.id
_entity.type
_entity.pdbx_description
1 polymer ?
#
loop_
_entity_poly.entity_id
_entity_poly.type
_entity_poly.pdbx_seq_one_letter_code
_entity_poly.pdbx_strand_id
1 'polypeptide(L)'
;ITEHLEPLAIASNIFQAPTCRLDHVLLTLGSIFSFFQNLPDEPGNEAVKDAMEKSIERQWGKTHQELFILATFFNPYIRSRFFNADYLSLMVLFHITKRAVRKLTGQSLANEPAFFVAFRDYYNSTGMFSPASMWLTGFQNMFSQPDQETNTVNILQVWETFRSQNPGWGHGAFIALVVWLHSMVPNSASTESLFSMFGTTHTKRRNRLSPQKVHNSSVVWLDSNHIFRGDKTRRKERMFDAQEGVGGSNQQRGVPR
;
A
#
# COMPACT_ATOMS: atom_id res chain seq x y z
N ILE A 1 4.27 -20.77 -20.01
CA ILE A 1 4.74 -19.35 -19.96
C ILE A 1 3.77 -18.47 -19.17
N THR A 2 2.46 -18.49 -19.48
CA THR A 2 1.44 -17.72 -18.75
C THR A 2 1.37 -18.03 -17.25
N GLU A 3 1.47 -19.30 -16.86
CA GLU A 3 1.36 -19.74 -15.45
C GLU A 3 2.49 -19.22 -14.54
N HIS A 4 3.71 -19.02 -15.06
CA HIS A 4 4.82 -18.48 -14.27
C HIS A 4 4.84 -16.94 -14.25
N LEU A 5 4.23 -16.28 -15.23
CA LEU A 5 4.23 -14.82 -15.35
C LEU A 5 3.10 -14.15 -14.58
N GLU A 6 1.96 -14.84 -14.43
CA GLU A 6 0.82 -14.34 -13.67
C GLU A 6 1.17 -13.90 -12.23
N PRO A 7 1.85 -14.70 -11.38
CA PRO A 7 2.19 -14.27 -10.01
C PRO A 7 3.12 -13.04 -10.00
N LEU A 8 4.00 -12.93 -11.00
CA LEU A 8 4.89 -11.77 -11.14
C LEU A 8 4.13 -10.52 -11.60
N ALA A 9 3.14 -10.67 -12.48
CA ALA A 9 2.28 -9.58 -12.91
C ALA A 9 1.41 -9.06 -11.75
N ILE A 10 0.82 -9.96 -10.95
CA ILE A 10 0.07 -9.60 -9.74
C ILE A 10 0.97 -8.85 -8.76
N ALA A 11 2.18 -9.36 -8.50
CA ALA A 11 3.13 -8.72 -7.61
C ALA A 11 3.53 -7.31 -8.10
N SER A 12 3.82 -7.17 -9.40
CA SER A 12 4.11 -5.88 -10.01
C SER A 12 2.97 -4.89 -9.83
N ASN A 13 1.72 -5.32 -10.02
CA ASN A 13 0.55 -4.48 -9.81
C ASN A 13 0.43 -4.03 -8.34
N ILE A 14 0.68 -4.92 -7.37
CA ILE A 14 0.69 -4.58 -5.94
C ILE A 14 1.80 -3.58 -5.63
N PHE A 15 3.01 -3.80 -6.15
CA PHE A 15 4.17 -2.94 -5.90
C PHE A 15 4.02 -1.55 -6.51
N GLN A 16 3.31 -1.43 -7.62
CA GLN A 16 3.05 -0.14 -8.28
C GLN A 16 1.82 0.59 -7.72
N ALA A 17 1.01 -0.09 -6.90
CA ALA A 17 -0.18 0.52 -6.32
C ALA A 17 0.18 1.72 -5.43
N PRO A 18 -0.59 2.83 -5.47
CA PRO A 18 -0.35 3.98 -4.60
C PRO A 18 -0.60 3.68 -3.12
N THR A 19 -1.32 2.59 -2.83
CA THR A 19 -1.59 2.07 -1.48
C THR A 19 -0.60 0.97 -1.06
N CYS A 20 0.45 0.73 -1.87
CA CYS A 20 1.50 -0.21 -1.51
C CYS A 20 2.21 0.26 -0.24
N ARG A 21 2.48 -0.69 0.66
CA ARG A 21 3.16 -0.47 1.94
C ARG A 21 4.24 -1.52 2.11
N LEU A 22 5.15 -1.27 3.06
CA LEU A 22 6.25 -2.17 3.35
C LEU A 22 5.78 -3.60 3.68
N ASP A 23 4.69 -3.76 4.41
CA ASP A 23 4.14 -5.07 4.75
C ASP A 23 3.55 -5.80 3.53
N HIS A 24 2.88 -5.08 2.62
CA HIS A 24 2.45 -5.65 1.34
C HIS A 24 3.64 -6.19 0.55
N VAL A 25 4.77 -5.48 0.53
CA VAL A 25 5.97 -5.93 -0.19
C VAL A 25 6.48 -7.27 0.34
N LEU A 26 6.67 -7.41 1.65
CA LEU A 26 7.20 -8.65 2.22
C LEU A 26 6.21 -9.82 2.06
N LEU A 27 4.91 -9.58 2.26
CA LEU A 27 3.88 -10.63 2.10
C LEU A 27 3.79 -11.11 0.66
N THR A 28 3.86 -10.19 -0.31
CA THR A 28 3.86 -10.54 -1.73
C THR A 28 5.14 -11.26 -2.12
N LEU A 29 6.32 -10.86 -1.63
CA LEU A 29 7.56 -11.59 -1.86
C LEU A 29 7.49 -13.02 -1.29
N GLY A 30 6.98 -13.19 -0.07
CA GLY A 30 6.77 -14.50 0.54
C GLY A 30 5.75 -15.35 -0.23
N SER A 31 4.69 -14.75 -0.74
CA SER A 31 3.70 -15.43 -1.58
C SER A 31 4.29 -15.90 -2.92
N ILE A 32 5.09 -15.07 -3.59
CA ILE A 32 5.79 -15.45 -4.82
C ILE A 32 6.78 -16.59 -4.53
N PHE A 33 7.59 -16.44 -3.48
CA PHE A 33 8.55 -17.46 -3.09
C PHE A 33 7.85 -18.81 -2.86
N SER A 34 6.78 -18.81 -2.06
CA SER A 34 5.97 -20.00 -1.79
C SER A 34 5.38 -20.59 -3.07
N PHE A 35 4.85 -19.77 -3.98
CA PHE A 35 4.31 -20.23 -5.25
C PHE A 35 5.36 -20.98 -6.08
N PHE A 36 6.54 -20.39 -6.27
CA PHE A 36 7.59 -21.00 -7.09
C PHE A 36 8.17 -22.26 -6.45
N GLN A 37 8.38 -22.27 -5.13
CA GLN A 37 8.89 -23.45 -4.43
C GLN A 37 7.93 -24.64 -4.50
N ASN A 38 6.62 -24.39 -4.56
CA ASN A 38 5.58 -25.42 -4.68
C ASN A 38 5.25 -25.83 -6.13
N LEU A 39 6.03 -25.36 -7.13
CA LEU A 39 5.83 -25.84 -8.51
C LEU A 39 6.10 -27.35 -8.61
N PRO A 40 5.33 -28.08 -9.45
CA PRO A 40 5.57 -29.50 -9.69
C PRO A 40 7.00 -29.78 -10.16
N ASP A 41 7.54 -30.94 -9.82
CA ASP A 41 8.88 -31.37 -10.22
C ASP A 41 8.89 -31.84 -11.68
N GLU A 42 8.71 -30.88 -12.58
CA GLU A 42 8.75 -31.06 -14.03
C GLU A 42 10.06 -30.53 -14.63
N PRO A 43 10.51 -31.08 -15.76
CA PRO A 43 11.72 -30.63 -16.44
C PRO A 43 11.65 -29.13 -16.75
N GLY A 44 12.58 -28.35 -16.19
CA GLY A 44 12.65 -26.89 -16.35
C GLY A 44 12.18 -26.09 -15.14
N ASN A 45 11.30 -26.63 -14.30
CA ASN A 45 10.85 -25.92 -13.09
C ASN A 45 11.97 -25.75 -12.06
N GLU A 46 12.91 -26.70 -11.97
CA GLU A 46 14.08 -26.60 -11.08
C GLU A 46 14.92 -25.35 -11.38
N ALA A 47 15.18 -25.08 -12.66
CA ALA A 47 15.91 -23.89 -13.08
C ALA A 47 15.15 -22.60 -12.76
N VAL A 48 13.81 -22.63 -12.84
CA VAL A 48 12.94 -21.50 -12.49
C VAL A 48 12.94 -21.26 -10.98
N LYS A 49 12.84 -22.33 -10.16
CA LYS A 49 12.92 -22.28 -8.70
C LYS A 49 14.23 -21.60 -8.26
N ASP A 50 15.37 -22.11 -8.73
CA ASP A 50 16.70 -21.59 -8.43
C ASP A 50 16.89 -20.13 -8.89
N ALA A 51 16.45 -19.80 -10.11
CA ALA A 51 16.53 -18.44 -10.62
C ALA A 51 15.67 -17.47 -9.81
N MET A 52 14.47 -17.89 -9.39
CA MET A 52 13.57 -17.06 -8.60
C MET A 52 14.13 -16.83 -7.19
N GLU A 53 14.61 -17.88 -6.53
CA GLU A 53 15.25 -17.78 -5.21
C GLU A 53 16.44 -16.82 -5.25
N LYS A 54 17.37 -17.01 -6.21
CA LYS A 54 18.53 -16.12 -6.39
C LYS A 54 18.11 -14.68 -6.67
N SER A 55 17.05 -14.47 -7.44
CA SER A 55 16.54 -13.14 -7.74
C SER A 55 15.99 -12.46 -6.49
N ILE A 56 15.15 -13.15 -5.71
CA ILE A 56 14.59 -12.63 -4.46
C ILE A 56 15.71 -12.32 -3.47
N GLU A 57 16.62 -13.27 -3.22
CA GLU A 57 17.73 -13.08 -2.28
C GLU A 57 18.62 -11.89 -2.68
N ARG A 58 18.93 -11.76 -3.97
CA ARG A 58 19.72 -10.64 -4.48
C ARG A 58 19.04 -9.30 -4.25
N GLN A 59 17.72 -9.21 -4.41
CA GLN A 59 16.99 -7.96 -4.17
C GLN A 59 16.83 -7.71 -2.68
N TRP A 60 16.47 -8.73 -1.92
CA TRP A 60 16.32 -8.67 -0.47
C TRP A 60 17.61 -8.23 0.22
N GLY A 61 18.78 -8.71 -0.23
CA GLY A 61 20.08 -8.29 0.29
C GLY A 61 20.42 -6.81 0.09
N LYS A 62 19.74 -6.12 -0.82
CA LYS A 62 19.97 -4.69 -1.10
C LYS A 62 19.01 -3.76 -0.35
N THR A 63 17.96 -4.29 0.26
CA THR A 63 16.90 -3.48 0.88
C THR A 63 17.14 -3.27 2.37
N HIS A 64 16.41 -2.32 2.95
CA HIS A 64 16.33 -2.15 4.41
C HIS A 64 15.42 -3.20 5.04
N GLN A 65 15.85 -4.46 5.02
CA GLN A 65 15.10 -5.66 5.47
C GLN A 65 14.38 -5.45 6.81
N GLU A 66 15.05 -4.79 7.76
CA GLU A 66 14.53 -4.44 9.08
C GLU A 66 13.17 -3.73 9.02
N LEU A 67 12.98 -2.80 8.08
CA LEU A 67 11.75 -2.02 7.97
C LEU A 67 10.59 -2.87 7.44
N PHE A 68 10.87 -3.76 6.48
CA PHE A 68 9.89 -4.69 5.94
C PHE A 68 9.45 -5.69 7.02
N ILE A 69 10.40 -6.27 7.75
CA ILE A 69 10.12 -7.18 8.87
C ILE A 69 9.25 -6.49 9.92
N LEU A 70 9.62 -5.27 10.33
CA LEU A 70 8.87 -4.52 11.33
C LEU A 70 7.48 -4.13 10.85
N ALA A 71 7.33 -3.66 9.60
CA ALA A 71 6.02 -3.32 9.06
C ALA A 71 5.08 -4.54 9.03
N THR A 72 5.58 -5.70 8.62
CA THR A 72 4.79 -6.95 8.65
C THR A 72 4.49 -7.39 10.08
N PHE A 73 5.45 -7.26 11.00
CA PHE A 73 5.22 -7.53 12.42
C PHE A 73 4.14 -6.62 13.01
N PHE A 74 4.12 -5.34 12.64
CA PHE A 74 3.15 -4.37 13.14
C PHE A 74 1.77 -4.45 12.46
N ASN A 75 1.57 -5.35 11.51
CA ASN A 75 0.25 -5.68 11.01
C ASN A 75 -0.55 -6.45 12.08
N PRO A 76 -1.66 -5.89 12.64
CA PRO A 76 -2.39 -6.50 13.74
C PRO A 76 -3.10 -7.81 13.37
N TYR A 77 -3.31 -8.08 12.06
CA TYR A 77 -3.87 -9.32 11.55
C TYR A 77 -2.83 -10.42 11.35
N ILE A 78 -1.54 -10.11 11.53
CA ILE A 78 -0.43 -11.03 11.27
C ILE A 78 0.42 -11.16 12.54
N ARG A 79 1.04 -10.08 13.01
CA ARG A 79 1.89 -10.07 14.21
C ARG A 79 3.08 -11.04 14.10
N SER A 80 3.58 -11.52 15.24
CA SER A 80 4.67 -12.48 15.34
C SER A 80 4.35 -13.85 14.74
N ARG A 81 3.07 -14.19 14.53
CA ARG A 81 2.62 -15.52 14.05
C ARG A 81 3.19 -15.90 12.67
N PHE A 82 3.57 -14.90 11.88
CA PHE A 82 4.11 -15.09 10.54
C PHE A 82 5.60 -15.44 10.53
N PHE A 83 6.30 -15.12 11.62
CA PHE A 83 7.73 -15.35 11.71
C PHE A 83 8.02 -16.62 12.51
N ASN A 84 9.09 -17.31 12.13
CA ASN A 84 9.62 -18.40 12.94
C ASN A 84 10.26 -17.81 14.21
N ALA A 85 9.71 -18.18 15.37
CA ALA A 85 10.11 -17.68 16.68
C ALA A 85 11.55 -18.04 17.07
N ASP A 86 12.13 -19.10 16.47
CA ASP A 86 13.52 -19.51 16.70
C ASP A 86 14.51 -18.47 16.14
N TYR A 87 14.13 -17.78 15.06
CA TYR A 87 14.96 -16.76 14.41
C TYR A 87 14.54 -15.34 14.77
N LEU A 88 13.24 -15.09 14.92
CA LEU A 88 12.67 -13.77 15.17
C LEU A 88 11.85 -13.76 16.48
N SER A 89 12.54 -14.02 17.58
CA SER A 89 11.96 -13.93 18.92
C SER A 89 11.61 -12.48 19.32
N LEU A 90 10.84 -12.33 20.40
CA LEU A 90 10.47 -11.02 20.98
C LEU A 90 11.68 -10.09 21.14
N MET A 91 12.78 -10.57 21.70
CA MET A 91 13.98 -9.74 21.93
C MET A 91 14.66 -9.37 20.62
N VAL A 92 14.73 -10.28 19.65
CA VAL A 92 15.32 -10.00 18.33
C VAL A 92 14.52 -8.90 17.63
N LEU A 93 13.20 -9.03 17.58
CA LEU A 93 12.31 -8.01 17.00
C LEU A 93 12.43 -6.66 17.72
N PHE A 94 12.56 -6.67 19.04
CA PHE A 94 12.77 -5.45 19.80
C PHE A 94 14.12 -4.79 19.49
N HIS A 95 15.20 -5.56 19.37
CA HIS A 95 16.51 -5.04 18.98
C HIS A 95 16.53 -4.52 17.54
N ILE A 96 15.85 -5.19 16.61
CA ILE A 96 15.63 -4.69 15.24
C ILE A 96 14.88 -3.36 15.30
N THR A 97 13.83 -3.24 16.11
CA THR A 97 13.09 -1.98 16.32
C THR A 97 14.00 -0.86 16.78
N LYS A 98 14.80 -1.09 17.83
CA LYS A 98 15.75 -0.10 18.34
C LYS A 98 16.75 0.35 17.28
N ARG A 99 17.29 -0.60 16.51
CA ARG A 99 18.27 -0.34 15.46
C ARG A 99 17.65 0.45 14.30
N ALA A 100 16.45 0.08 13.87
CA ALA A 100 15.71 0.80 12.83
C ALA A 100 15.42 2.24 13.23
N VAL A 101 14.86 2.47 14.44
CA VAL A 101 14.61 3.82 14.96
C VAL A 101 15.89 4.65 14.98
N ARG A 102 16.98 4.11 15.54
CA ARG A 102 18.25 4.81 15.62
C ARG A 102 18.84 5.17 14.26
N LYS A 103 18.75 4.26 13.27
CA LYS A 103 19.22 4.52 11.91
C LYS A 103 18.42 5.62 11.22
N LEU A 104 17.12 5.68 11.47
CA LEU A 104 16.20 6.57 10.75
C LEU A 104 16.11 7.97 11.37
N THR A 105 16.12 8.07 12.69
CA THR A 105 15.95 9.35 13.41
C THR A 105 17.28 9.89 13.96
N GLY A 106 18.34 9.08 13.98
CA GLY A 106 19.59 9.41 14.67
C GLY A 106 19.48 9.37 16.20
N GLN A 107 18.31 9.06 16.75
CA GLN A 107 18.03 9.11 18.18
C GLN A 107 17.78 7.72 18.77
N SER A 108 18.07 7.56 20.06
CA SER A 108 17.66 6.38 20.81
C SER A 108 16.15 6.42 21.10
N LEU A 109 15.59 5.24 21.33
CA LEU A 109 14.18 5.09 21.67
C LEU A 109 13.84 5.86 22.96
N ALA A 110 12.93 6.83 22.88
CA ALA A 110 12.51 7.62 24.02
C ALA A 110 11.81 6.71 25.05
N ASN A 111 12.20 6.83 26.33
CA ASN A 111 11.60 6.09 27.45
C ASN A 111 11.52 4.57 27.19
N GLU A 112 12.66 3.99 26.83
CA GLU A 112 12.79 2.58 26.42
C GLU A 112 12.05 1.57 27.32
N PRO A 113 12.06 1.65 28.67
CA PRO A 113 11.32 0.70 29.50
C PRO A 113 9.81 0.73 29.25
N ALA A 114 9.22 1.93 29.16
CA ALA A 114 7.79 2.08 28.90
C ALA A 114 7.42 1.65 27.47
N PHE A 115 8.28 1.97 26.50
CA PHE A 115 8.10 1.49 25.13
C PHE A 115 8.18 -0.04 25.05
N PHE A 116 9.13 -0.66 25.76
CA PHE A 116 9.29 -2.11 25.78
C PHE A 116 8.06 -2.81 26.36
N VAL A 117 7.44 -2.25 27.40
CA VAL A 117 6.16 -2.75 27.92
C VAL A 117 5.09 -2.73 26.82
N ALA A 118 4.92 -1.62 26.11
CA ALA A 118 3.96 -1.54 25.00
C ALA A 118 4.29 -2.53 23.86
N PHE A 119 5.57 -2.66 23.52
CA PHE A 119 6.03 -3.61 22.51
C PHE A 119 5.70 -5.05 22.88
N ARG A 120 5.94 -5.43 24.14
CA ARG A 120 5.59 -6.75 24.69
C ARG A 120 4.08 -6.98 24.73
N ASP A 121 3.31 -5.97 25.14
CA ASP A 121 1.84 -6.05 25.13
C ASP A 121 1.31 -6.31 23.72
N TYR A 122 1.90 -5.65 22.72
CA TYR A 122 1.55 -5.87 21.31
C TYR A 122 1.92 -7.29 20.85
N TYR A 123 3.14 -7.74 21.14
CA TYR A 123 3.61 -9.08 20.79
C TYR A 123 2.71 -10.18 21.39
N ASN A 124 2.33 -10.03 22.66
CA ASN A 124 1.47 -10.96 23.37
C ASN A 124 -0.02 -10.78 23.07
N SER A 125 -0.41 -9.77 22.27
CA SER A 125 -1.81 -9.47 21.96
C SER A 125 -2.66 -9.16 23.21
N THR A 126 -2.09 -8.47 24.19
CA THR A 126 -2.73 -8.18 25.48
C THR A 126 -3.14 -6.72 25.63
N GLY A 127 -4.02 -6.44 26.60
CA GLY A 127 -4.47 -5.09 26.92
C GLY A 127 -5.12 -4.39 25.71
N MET A 128 -4.70 -3.16 25.43
CA MET A 128 -5.23 -2.37 24.32
C MET A 128 -4.92 -2.95 22.93
N PHE A 129 -3.94 -3.84 22.82
CA PHE A 129 -3.58 -4.51 21.56
C PHE A 129 -4.26 -5.86 21.38
N SER A 130 -5.19 -6.24 22.27
CA SER A 130 -6.01 -7.42 22.05
C SER A 130 -6.86 -7.28 20.78
N PRO A 131 -7.19 -8.37 20.05
CA PRO A 131 -8.03 -8.29 18.86
C PRO A 131 -9.38 -7.61 19.10
N ALA A 132 -9.98 -7.82 20.28
CA ALA A 132 -11.22 -7.20 20.70
C ALA A 132 -11.05 -5.69 20.94
N SER A 133 -10.00 -5.29 21.67
CA SER A 133 -9.71 -3.88 21.95
C SER A 133 -9.33 -3.09 20.69
N MET A 134 -8.65 -3.74 19.74
CA MET A 134 -8.33 -3.15 18.44
C MET A 134 -9.50 -3.16 17.45
N TRP A 135 -10.64 -3.75 17.84
CA TRP A 135 -11.86 -3.87 17.03
C TRP A 135 -11.61 -4.47 15.64
N LEU A 136 -10.71 -5.47 15.56
CA LEU A 136 -10.21 -6.00 14.29
C LEU A 136 -11.31 -6.62 13.42
N THR A 137 -12.25 -7.33 14.04
CA THR A 137 -13.42 -7.92 13.35
C THR A 137 -14.34 -6.83 12.79
N GLY A 138 -14.49 -5.72 13.52
CA GLY A 138 -15.32 -4.61 13.06
C GLY A 138 -14.73 -3.92 11.83
N PHE A 139 -13.42 -3.67 11.84
CA PHE A 139 -12.72 -3.18 10.66
C PHE A 139 -12.84 -4.15 9.48
N GLN A 140 -12.64 -5.45 9.69
CA GLN A 140 -12.82 -6.45 8.64
C GLN A 140 -14.23 -6.38 8.03
N ASN A 141 -15.27 -6.34 8.86
CA ASN A 141 -16.66 -6.26 8.38
C ASN A 141 -16.96 -4.95 7.65
N MET A 142 -16.40 -3.82 8.11
CA MET A 142 -16.56 -2.52 7.46
C MET A 142 -15.93 -2.49 6.06
N PHE A 143 -14.74 -3.08 5.91
CA PHE A 143 -14.05 -3.15 4.62
C PHE A 143 -14.48 -4.34 3.75
N SER A 144 -15.32 -5.24 4.26
CA SER A 144 -15.90 -6.36 3.49
C SER A 144 -17.22 -5.99 2.79
N GLN A 145 -17.68 -4.75 2.93
CA GLN A 145 -18.94 -4.32 2.32
C GLN A 145 -18.77 -4.11 0.80
N PRO A 146 -19.73 -4.57 -0.01
CA PRO A 146 -19.62 -4.59 -1.48
C PRO A 146 -19.52 -3.18 -2.13
N ASP A 147 -19.81 -2.11 -1.39
CA ASP A 147 -19.78 -0.73 -1.86
C ASP A 147 -18.38 -0.06 -1.80
N GLN A 148 -17.36 -0.74 -1.26
CA GLN A 148 -15.98 -0.25 -1.25
C GLN A 148 -15.18 -0.81 -2.44
N GLU A 149 -14.66 0.06 -3.31
CA GLU A 149 -13.82 -0.32 -4.47
C GLU A 149 -12.57 -1.14 -4.09
N THR A 150 -12.15 -1.08 -2.83
CA THR A 150 -11.07 -1.87 -2.27
C THR A 150 -11.57 -2.64 -1.05
N ASN A 151 -11.84 -3.94 -1.24
CA ASN A 151 -12.27 -4.88 -0.20
C ASN A 151 -11.12 -5.26 0.77
N THR A 152 -10.20 -4.33 1.05
CA THR A 152 -8.97 -4.58 1.80
C THR A 152 -8.88 -3.65 3.01
N VAL A 153 -8.52 -4.22 4.15
CA VAL A 153 -8.42 -3.47 5.41
C VAL A 153 -7.24 -2.50 5.34
N ASN A 154 -7.51 -1.22 5.57
CA ASN A 154 -6.47 -0.21 5.68
C ASN A 154 -5.83 -0.23 7.08
N ILE A 155 -4.71 -0.94 7.22
CA ILE A 155 -3.97 -1.09 8.48
C ILE A 155 -3.55 0.26 9.09
N LEU A 156 -3.22 1.25 8.25
CA LEU A 156 -2.87 2.58 8.73
C LEU A 156 -4.05 3.24 9.46
N GLN A 157 -5.26 3.13 8.92
CA GLN A 157 -6.47 3.64 9.58
C GLN A 157 -6.74 2.92 10.90
N VAL A 158 -6.49 1.61 10.98
CA VAL A 158 -6.59 0.86 12.24
C VAL A 158 -5.65 1.44 13.30
N TRP A 159 -4.42 1.77 12.94
CA TRP A 159 -3.45 2.35 13.89
C TRP A 159 -3.72 3.82 14.23
N GLU A 160 -4.24 4.60 13.29
CA GLU A 160 -4.58 6.01 13.49
C GLU A 160 -5.70 6.21 14.52
N THR A 161 -6.63 5.26 14.67
CA THR A 161 -7.67 5.35 15.72
C THR A 161 -7.10 5.26 17.15
N PHE A 162 -5.92 4.66 17.31
CA PHE A 162 -5.24 4.56 18.60
C PHE A 162 -4.23 5.68 18.85
N ARG A 163 -4.15 6.67 17.95
CA ARG A 163 -3.16 7.76 18.08
C ARG A 163 -3.38 8.51 19.39
N SER A 164 -2.39 8.40 20.27
CA SER A 164 -2.43 9.02 21.60
C SER A 164 -2.16 10.52 21.52
N GLN A 165 -2.76 11.28 22.44
CA GLN A 165 -2.45 12.71 22.64
C GLN A 165 -1.01 12.92 23.13
N ASN A 166 -0.38 11.89 23.72
CA ASN A 166 1.01 11.90 24.18
C ASN A 166 1.89 10.94 23.36
N PRO A 167 2.33 11.34 22.14
CA PRO A 167 3.10 10.47 21.25
C PRO A 167 4.54 10.21 21.71
N GLY A 168 5.02 10.86 22.78
CA GLY A 168 6.41 10.74 23.25
C GLY A 168 6.67 9.67 24.32
N TRP A 169 5.65 8.93 24.76
CA TRP A 169 5.78 8.04 25.93
C TRP A 169 5.04 6.71 25.77
N GLY A 170 5.67 5.61 26.21
CA GLY A 170 5.07 4.28 26.32
C GLY A 170 4.35 3.80 25.06
N HIS A 171 3.07 3.42 25.21
CA HIS A 171 2.19 3.00 24.12
C HIS A 171 2.01 4.09 23.04
N GLY A 172 2.05 5.37 23.40
CA GLY A 172 1.94 6.47 22.44
C GLY A 172 3.14 6.54 21.49
N ALA A 173 4.36 6.38 22.03
CA ALA A 173 5.59 6.32 21.23
C ALA A 173 5.63 5.07 20.34
N PHE A 174 5.13 3.94 20.85
CA PHE A 174 4.95 2.73 20.06
C PHE A 174 4.01 2.95 18.87
N ILE A 175 2.80 3.48 19.11
CA ILE A 175 1.81 3.71 18.06
C ILE A 175 2.31 4.73 17.03
N ALA A 176 2.99 5.79 17.47
CA ALA A 176 3.58 6.77 16.58
C ALA A 176 4.62 6.15 15.63
N LEU A 177 5.47 5.24 16.13
CA LEU A 177 6.42 4.50 15.31
C LEU A 177 5.70 3.62 14.27
N VAL A 178 4.66 2.91 14.69
CA VAL A 178 3.91 2.01 13.82
C VAL A 178 3.20 2.77 12.70
N VAL A 179 2.49 3.85 13.04
CA VAL A 179 1.85 4.73 12.06
C VAL A 179 2.89 5.24 11.07
N TRP A 180 4.03 5.72 11.56
CA TRP A 180 5.10 6.23 10.72
C TRP A 180 5.65 5.17 9.74
N LEU A 181 5.89 3.94 10.20
CA LEU A 181 6.32 2.83 9.34
C LEU A 181 5.27 2.50 8.25
N HIS A 182 3.98 2.43 8.60
CA HIS A 182 2.92 2.14 7.63
C HIS A 182 2.53 3.31 6.73
N SER A 183 2.96 4.53 7.05
CA SER A 183 2.86 5.70 6.16
C SER A 183 3.96 5.75 5.10
N MET A 184 5.01 4.93 5.21
CA MET A 184 6.05 4.87 4.18
C MET A 184 5.51 4.26 2.88
N VAL A 185 5.82 4.93 1.76
CA VAL A 185 5.52 4.43 0.43
C VAL A 185 6.78 3.80 -0.15
N PRO A 186 6.82 2.48 -0.39
CA PRO A 186 8.02 1.78 -0.85
C PRO A 186 8.26 1.90 -2.37
N ASN A 187 7.35 2.53 -3.12
CA ASN A 187 7.46 2.67 -4.57
C ASN A 187 7.65 4.13 -4.99
N SER A 188 8.37 4.30 -6.10
CA SER A 188 8.42 5.54 -6.87
C SER A 188 7.26 5.66 -7.85
N ALA A 189 6.41 4.63 -8.00
CA ALA A 189 5.37 4.58 -9.03
C ALA A 189 4.40 5.79 -8.99
N SER A 190 4.05 6.26 -7.79
CA SER A 190 3.24 7.48 -7.64
C SER A 190 3.96 8.72 -8.17
N THR A 191 5.26 8.83 -7.91
CA THR A 191 6.10 9.91 -8.45
C THR A 191 6.32 9.75 -9.97
N GLU A 192 6.49 8.53 -10.47
CA GLU A 192 6.66 8.24 -11.90
C GLU A 192 5.38 8.53 -12.70
N SER A 193 4.20 8.20 -12.14
CA SER A 193 2.91 8.56 -12.72
C SER A 193 2.76 10.08 -12.83
N LEU A 194 3.14 10.81 -11.77
CA LEU A 194 3.18 12.28 -11.77
C LEU A 194 4.20 12.82 -12.80
N PHE A 195 5.38 12.22 -12.92
CA PHE A 195 6.37 12.62 -13.93
C PHE A 195 5.95 12.29 -15.36
N SER A 196 5.22 11.19 -15.59
CA SER A 196 4.63 10.86 -16.89
C SER A 196 3.58 11.89 -17.29
N MET A 197 2.80 12.38 -16.31
CA MET A 197 1.87 13.48 -16.52
C MET A 197 2.57 14.79 -16.86
N PHE A 198 3.67 15.10 -16.16
CA PHE A 198 4.53 16.23 -16.50
C PHE A 198 5.09 16.07 -17.91
N GLY A 199 5.55 14.89 -18.30
CA GLY A 199 6.00 14.59 -19.66
C GLY A 199 4.91 14.85 -20.70
N THR A 200 3.68 14.41 -20.44
CA THR A 200 2.54 14.64 -21.34
C THR A 200 2.23 16.13 -21.50
N THR A 201 2.28 16.88 -20.41
CA THR A 201 2.04 18.34 -20.39
C THR A 201 3.17 19.12 -21.05
N HIS A 202 4.43 18.77 -20.76
CA HIS A 202 5.61 19.49 -21.24
C HIS A 202 6.01 19.15 -22.68
N THR A 203 5.93 17.88 -23.10
CA THR A 203 6.56 17.44 -24.37
C THR A 203 5.59 17.15 -25.49
N LYS A 204 4.38 16.62 -25.22
CA LYS A 204 3.52 16.06 -26.29
C LYS A 204 2.36 16.96 -26.75
N ARG A 205 1.96 17.97 -26.00
CA ARG A 205 0.84 18.87 -26.37
C ARG A 205 1.14 20.35 -26.22
N ARG A 206 2.21 20.88 -26.82
CA ARG A 206 2.48 22.34 -27.07
C ARG A 206 2.09 23.35 -25.96
N ASN A 207 1.96 22.93 -24.70
CA ASN A 207 1.63 23.78 -23.57
C ASN A 207 2.93 23.90 -22.79
N ARG A 208 3.74 24.89 -23.16
CA ARG A 208 4.88 25.34 -22.37
C ARG A 208 4.39 26.04 -21.10
N LEU A 209 3.68 25.31 -20.26
CA LEU A 209 3.35 25.75 -18.92
C LEU A 209 4.66 25.82 -18.14
N SER A 210 4.83 26.89 -17.37
CA SER A 210 5.98 27.02 -16.49
C SER A 210 5.98 25.86 -15.48
N PRO A 211 7.17 25.42 -15.01
CA PRO A 211 7.28 24.32 -14.04
C PRO A 211 6.36 24.48 -12.83
N GLN A 212 6.18 25.72 -12.34
CA GLN A 212 5.28 26.03 -11.24
C GLN A 212 3.80 25.73 -11.55
N LYS A 213 3.34 26.06 -12.76
CA LYS A 213 1.96 25.79 -13.17
C LYS A 213 1.71 24.29 -13.33
N VAL A 214 2.69 23.57 -13.89
CA VAL A 214 2.63 22.12 -14.05
C VAL A 214 2.59 21.43 -12.70
N HIS A 215 3.46 21.84 -11.76
CA HIS A 215 3.44 21.38 -10.38
C HIS A 215 2.07 21.59 -9.72
N ASN A 216 1.55 22.82 -9.74
CA ASN A 216 0.28 23.14 -9.09
C ASN A 216 -0.89 22.36 -9.72
N SER A 217 -0.92 22.22 -11.04
CA SER A 217 -1.95 21.42 -11.72
C SER A 217 -1.88 19.94 -11.35
N SER A 218 -0.69 19.35 -11.21
CA SER A 218 -0.57 17.96 -10.79
C SER A 218 -0.86 17.74 -9.31
N VAL A 219 -0.54 18.71 -8.44
CA VAL A 219 -0.97 18.66 -7.03
C VAL A 219 -2.50 18.68 -6.94
N VAL A 220 -3.17 19.60 -7.64
CA VAL A 220 -4.64 19.66 -7.68
C VAL A 220 -5.23 18.38 -8.26
N TRP A 221 -4.60 17.81 -9.29
CA TRP A 221 -5.06 16.55 -9.87
C TRP A 221 -4.88 15.37 -8.91
N LEU A 222 -3.75 15.29 -8.22
CA LEU A 222 -3.51 14.26 -7.21
C LEU A 222 -4.51 14.36 -6.07
N ASP A 223 -4.76 15.57 -5.58
CA ASP A 223 -5.73 15.85 -4.52
C ASP A 223 -7.15 15.51 -4.98
N SER A 224 -7.52 15.90 -6.20
CA SER A 224 -8.79 15.52 -6.82
C SER A 224 -8.93 14.00 -7.00
N ASN A 225 -7.88 13.29 -7.42
CA ASN A 225 -7.94 11.82 -7.48
C ASN A 225 -7.94 11.17 -6.10
N HIS A 226 -7.34 11.79 -5.09
CA HIS A 226 -7.38 11.29 -3.72
C HIS A 226 -8.81 11.44 -3.14
N ILE A 227 -9.44 12.59 -3.36
CA ILE A 227 -10.78 12.94 -2.86
C ILE A 227 -11.89 12.21 -3.62
N PHE A 228 -11.82 12.15 -4.95
CA PHE A 228 -12.89 11.65 -5.83
C PHE A 228 -12.61 10.27 -6.41
N ARG A 229 -11.76 9.46 -5.76
CA ARG A 229 -11.30 8.16 -6.29
C ARG A 229 -12.46 7.22 -6.65
N GLY A 230 -13.52 7.20 -5.83
CA GLY A 230 -14.75 6.42 -6.07
C GLY A 230 -15.89 7.18 -6.77
N ASP A 231 -15.70 8.47 -7.09
CA ASP A 231 -16.76 9.34 -7.63
C ASP A 231 -16.46 9.76 -9.08
N LYS A 232 -15.64 8.96 -9.78
CA LYS A 232 -15.40 9.15 -11.22
C LYS A 232 -16.68 8.82 -11.97
N THR A 233 -17.58 9.80 -12.00
CA THR A 233 -18.76 9.83 -12.86
C THR A 233 -18.35 9.32 -14.24
N ARG A 234 -19.01 8.22 -14.66
CA ARG A 234 -18.96 7.68 -16.02
C ARG A 234 -18.82 8.84 -16.99
N ARG A 235 -17.65 8.95 -17.62
CA ARG A 235 -17.41 9.93 -18.67
C ARG A 235 -18.44 9.63 -19.75
N LYS A 236 -19.52 10.42 -19.82
CA LYS A 236 -20.49 10.31 -20.91
C LYS A 236 -19.70 10.46 -22.20
N GLU A 237 -19.72 9.41 -23.01
CA GLU A 237 -19.18 9.44 -24.36
C GLU A 237 -19.81 10.64 -25.06
N ARG A 238 -18.96 11.54 -25.57
CA ARG A 238 -19.44 12.64 -26.39
C ARG A 238 -19.78 12.03 -27.74
N MET A 239 -21.06 11.76 -27.98
CA MET A 239 -21.55 11.50 -29.33
C MET A 239 -21.31 12.77 -30.16
N PHE A 240 -20.37 12.67 -31.09
CA PHE A 240 -20.25 13.61 -32.20
C PHE A 240 -20.94 12.96 -33.39
N ASP A 241 -22.27 13.00 -33.40
CA ASP A 241 -23.00 12.71 -34.63
C ASP A 241 -22.98 13.95 -35.50
N ALA A 242 -22.20 13.88 -36.57
CA ALA A 242 -22.28 14.76 -37.70
C ALA A 242 -23.59 14.48 -38.44
N GLN A 243 -24.52 15.42 -38.43
CA GLN A 243 -25.61 15.48 -39.41
C GLN A 243 -25.47 16.74 -40.25
N GLU A 244 -24.77 16.60 -41.37
CA GLU A 244 -25.08 17.36 -42.58
C GLU A 244 -26.02 16.48 -43.42
N GLY A 245 -27.19 17.01 -43.81
CA GLY A 245 -28.03 16.31 -44.79
C GLY A 245 -29.52 16.61 -44.78
N VAL A 246 -29.90 17.83 -45.20
CA VAL A 246 -31.01 18.13 -46.12
C VAL A 246 -32.44 17.64 -45.80
N GLY A 247 -33.37 18.60 -45.67
CA GLY A 247 -34.62 18.58 -46.43
C GLY A 247 -35.94 18.56 -45.66
N GLY A 248 -36.68 19.67 -45.75
CA GLY A 248 -38.12 19.62 -46.10
C GLY A 248 -39.16 19.46 -44.99
N SER A 249 -39.70 20.61 -44.56
CA SER A 249 -41.14 20.95 -44.47
C SER A 249 -42.16 20.05 -43.74
N ASN A 250 -42.92 20.73 -42.85
CA ASN A 250 -44.26 20.42 -42.32
C ASN A 250 -44.34 19.19 -41.38
N GLN A 251 -44.99 19.24 -40.22
CA GLN A 251 -46.33 19.77 -39.96
C GLN A 251 -46.57 19.93 -38.44
N GLN A 252 -47.34 20.95 -38.08
CA GLN A 252 -47.84 21.26 -36.74
C GLN A 252 -48.74 20.16 -36.15
N ARG A 253 -48.69 20.01 -34.81
CA ARG A 253 -49.75 19.65 -33.82
C ARG A 253 -49.05 18.99 -32.63
N GLY A 254 -49.24 19.31 -31.35
CA GLY A 254 -50.10 20.22 -30.61
C GLY A 254 -49.74 20.03 -29.13
N VAL A 255 -49.91 21.07 -28.32
CA VAL A 255 -49.71 21.09 -26.85
C VAL A 255 -51.10 21.32 -26.22
N PRO A 256 -51.33 21.15 -24.92
CA PRO A 256 -51.26 19.96 -24.07
C PRO A 256 -52.64 19.64 -23.46
N ARG A 257 -52.77 18.47 -22.82
CA ARG A 257 -53.36 18.30 -21.48
C ARG A 257 -53.17 16.87 -21.01
#